data_AF-C7DS87-F1
#
_entry.id   AF-C7DS87-F1
#
_cell.length_a   1.000
_cell.length_b   1.000
_cell.length_c   1.000
_cell.angle_alpha   90.00
_cell.angle_beta   90.00
_cell.angle_gamma   90.00
#
_symmetry.space_group_name_H-M   'P 1'
#
loop_
_entity.id
_entity.type
_entity.pdbx_description
1 polymer ?
#
loop_
_entity_poly.entity_id
_entity_poly.type
_entity_poly.pdbx_seq_one_letter_code
_entity_poly.pdbx_strand_id
1 'polypeptide(L)'
;EGHGTGTTAGDPIECGVVARVFGSIRKDPILVGSTKSNIGHLEGASGLASLLKAIFSLESGVIGPTYGLKQLNPAIKAEDWNLEFPTRSREWTPGLRRISINRFGYGGANAHCILDDALHYLTTHGLEGHHITVDNSGLNTIHSYQQETQSSETAMASSSSALMPRAFILSSPEKSGVARIATSLENYLASVPVSAGKEDEFLCQLAHTLALKRTKFLWCSVAVASSIGDLRTNLALAKTQPVKRTKSSELVFVFTGQGAQW
;
A
#
# COMPACT_ATOMS: atom_id res chain seq x y z
N GLU A 1 4.04 -17.99 -6.29
CA GLU A 1 5.34 -17.31 -6.45
C GLU A 1 6.47 -18.30 -6.17
N GLY A 2 7.01 -18.89 -7.23
CA GLY A 2 8.04 -19.94 -7.12
C GLY A 2 9.39 -19.42 -6.65
N HIS A 3 10.27 -20.34 -6.26
CA HIS A 3 11.69 -20.08 -6.15
C HIS A 3 12.24 -19.74 -7.54
N GLY A 4 11.88 -20.50 -8.57
CA GLY A 4 11.94 -20.14 -9.99
C GLY A 4 13.23 -19.46 -10.40
N THR A 5 14.34 -20.20 -10.29
CA THR A 5 15.69 -19.72 -10.62
C THR A 5 16.04 -19.83 -12.09
N GLY A 6 15.17 -20.43 -12.91
CA GLY A 6 15.44 -20.59 -14.34
C GLY A 6 16.40 -21.75 -14.61
N THR A 7 16.54 -22.69 -13.68
CA THR A 7 17.50 -23.80 -13.84
C THR A 7 16.84 -24.98 -14.54
N THR A 8 17.57 -25.59 -15.48
CA THR A 8 17.07 -26.72 -16.28
C THR A 8 16.55 -27.88 -15.43
N ALA A 9 17.21 -28.15 -14.30
CA ALA A 9 16.83 -29.23 -13.38
C ALA A 9 15.87 -28.77 -12.28
N GLY A 10 16.06 -27.58 -11.72
CA GLY A 10 15.29 -27.12 -10.56
C GLY A 10 13.85 -26.74 -10.90
N ASP A 11 13.62 -26.06 -12.03
CA ASP A 11 12.28 -25.59 -12.38
C ASP A 11 11.27 -26.75 -12.60
N PRO A 12 11.62 -27.85 -13.31
CA PRO A 12 10.73 -29.02 -13.40
C PRO A 12 10.46 -29.68 -12.04
N ILE A 13 11.45 -29.75 -11.15
CA ILE A 13 11.28 -30.32 -9.80
C ILE A 13 10.32 -29.47 -8.99
N GLU A 14 10.52 -28.15 -8.97
CA GLU A 14 9.63 -27.22 -8.26
C GLU A 14 8.20 -27.29 -8.79
N CYS A 15 8.03 -27.22 -10.11
CA CYS A 15 6.70 -27.30 -10.73
C CYS A 15 6.02 -28.63 -10.42
N GLY A 16 6.75 -29.74 -10.46
CA GLY A 16 6.22 -31.06 -10.09
C GLY A 16 5.81 -31.14 -8.62
N VAL A 17 6.52 -30.48 -7.70
CA VAL A 17 6.10 -30.37 -6.28
C VAL A 17 4.81 -29.58 -6.16
N VAL A 18 4.71 -28.42 -6.83
CA VAL A 18 3.48 -27.61 -6.84
C VAL A 18 2.30 -28.42 -7.37
N ALA A 19 2.49 -29.13 -8.48
CA ALA A 19 1.47 -30.00 -9.08
C ALA A 19 1.00 -31.11 -8.13
N ARG A 20 1.92 -31.77 -7.43
CA ARG A 20 1.56 -32.84 -6.47
C ARG A 20 0.76 -32.33 -5.27
N VAL A 21 1.03 -31.11 -4.82
CA VAL A 21 0.34 -30.53 -3.65
C VAL A 21 -1.00 -29.92 -4.04
N PHE A 22 -1.05 -29.20 -5.16
CA PHE A 22 -2.21 -28.37 -5.53
C PHE A 22 -2.98 -28.86 -6.77
N GLY A 23 -2.33 -29.59 -7.68
CA GLY A 23 -2.88 -29.88 -9.01
C GLY A 23 -4.19 -30.68 -8.97
N SER A 24 -4.27 -31.70 -8.11
CA SER A 24 -5.45 -32.58 -8.01
C SER A 24 -6.62 -32.00 -7.19
N ILE A 25 -6.35 -31.02 -6.33
CA ILE A 25 -7.37 -30.42 -5.45
C ILE A 25 -8.03 -29.19 -6.06
N ARG A 26 -7.56 -28.73 -7.23
CA ARG A 26 -8.04 -27.52 -7.89
C ARG A 26 -8.77 -27.85 -9.18
N LYS A 27 -9.91 -27.18 -9.37
CA LYS A 27 -10.62 -27.19 -10.66
C LYS A 27 -9.88 -26.34 -11.71
N ASP A 28 -9.44 -25.15 -11.31
CA ASP A 28 -8.72 -24.22 -12.19
C ASP A 28 -7.20 -24.34 -12.00
N PRO A 29 -6.40 -24.15 -13.08
CA PRO A 29 -4.95 -24.22 -13.00
C PRO A 29 -4.37 -23.31 -11.90
N ILE A 30 -3.31 -23.79 -11.24
CA ILE A 30 -2.54 -22.94 -10.34
C ILE A 30 -1.58 -22.06 -11.13
N LEU A 31 -1.65 -20.76 -10.87
CA LEU A 31 -0.81 -19.78 -11.53
C LEU A 31 0.58 -19.76 -10.89
N VAL A 32 1.60 -20.04 -11.70
CA VAL A 32 3.01 -20.11 -11.29
C VAL A 32 3.80 -19.02 -11.99
N GLY A 33 4.56 -18.26 -11.22
CA GLY A 33 5.49 -17.25 -11.72
C GLY A 33 6.58 -16.95 -10.70
N SER A 34 7.56 -16.15 -11.10
CA SER A 34 8.71 -15.77 -10.27
C SER A 34 9.11 -14.32 -10.54
N THR A 35 9.29 -13.51 -9.49
CA THR A 35 9.87 -12.16 -9.58
C THR A 35 11.26 -12.15 -10.22
N LYS A 36 11.99 -13.29 -10.16
CA LYS A 36 13.36 -13.36 -10.70
C LYS A 36 13.41 -13.15 -12.21
N SER A 37 12.32 -13.42 -12.94
CA SER A 37 12.27 -13.08 -14.37
C SER A 37 12.36 -11.58 -14.64
N ASN A 38 11.99 -10.74 -13.68
CA ASN A 38 11.90 -9.29 -13.84
C ASN A 38 13.14 -8.58 -13.30
N ILE A 39 13.65 -9.01 -12.13
CA ILE A 39 14.71 -8.30 -11.41
C ILE A 39 15.92 -9.18 -11.06
N GLY A 40 15.96 -10.41 -11.57
CA GLY A 40 17.03 -11.36 -11.30
C GLY A 40 16.97 -12.00 -9.91
N HIS A 41 18.02 -12.76 -9.59
CA HIS A 41 18.14 -13.43 -8.30
C HIS A 41 18.85 -12.53 -7.29
N LEU A 42 18.10 -11.93 -6.36
CA LEU A 42 18.63 -11.02 -5.34
C LEU A 42 19.23 -11.73 -4.11
N GLU A 43 19.71 -12.96 -4.28
CA GLU A 43 20.27 -13.81 -3.21
C GLU A 43 19.45 -13.75 -1.90
N GLY A 44 20.04 -13.27 -0.81
CA GLY A 44 19.39 -13.15 0.51
C GLY A 44 18.13 -12.27 0.53
N ALA A 45 18.00 -11.32 -0.40
CA ALA A 45 16.81 -10.48 -0.53
C ALA A 45 15.72 -11.09 -1.44
N SER A 46 15.98 -12.25 -2.05
CA SER A 46 15.03 -12.88 -2.98
C SER A 46 13.70 -13.26 -2.32
N GLY A 47 13.72 -13.61 -1.03
CA GLY A 47 12.49 -13.87 -0.26
C GLY A 47 11.61 -12.62 -0.17
N LEU A 48 12.22 -11.51 0.27
CA LEU A 48 11.54 -10.22 0.45
C LEU A 48 10.96 -9.68 -0.87
N ALA A 49 11.70 -9.80 -1.98
CA ALA A 49 11.20 -9.35 -3.27
C ALA A 49 9.94 -10.10 -3.74
N SER A 50 9.83 -11.38 -3.40
CA SER A 50 8.60 -12.15 -3.68
C SER A 50 7.48 -11.86 -2.71
N LEU A 51 7.80 -11.58 -1.45
CA LEU A 51 6.82 -11.09 -0.49
C LEU A 51 6.19 -9.77 -0.97
N LEU A 52 7.01 -8.84 -1.45
CA LEU A 52 6.53 -7.57 -2.00
C LEU A 52 5.66 -7.76 -3.25
N LYS A 53 6.08 -8.59 -4.22
CA LYS A 53 5.24 -8.93 -5.38
C LYS A 53 3.90 -9.53 -4.92
N ALA A 54 3.94 -10.44 -3.96
CA ALA A 54 2.75 -11.10 -3.44
C ALA A 54 1.78 -10.11 -2.78
N ILE A 55 2.28 -9.24 -1.92
CA ILE A 55 1.49 -8.17 -1.28
C ILE A 55 0.85 -7.28 -2.35
N PHE A 56 1.63 -6.77 -3.30
CA PHE A 56 1.08 -5.92 -4.36
C PHE A 56 0.05 -6.65 -5.23
N SER A 57 0.25 -7.92 -5.55
CA SER A 57 -0.72 -8.72 -6.31
C SER A 57 -2.02 -8.95 -5.54
N LEU A 58 -1.95 -9.19 -4.23
CA LEU A 58 -3.12 -9.35 -3.37
C LEU A 58 -3.88 -8.03 -3.20
N GLU A 59 -3.16 -6.93 -2.95
CA GLU A 59 -3.73 -5.61 -2.76
C GLU A 59 -4.37 -5.07 -4.04
N SER A 60 -3.68 -5.16 -5.18
CA SER A 60 -4.22 -4.69 -6.46
C SER A 60 -5.24 -5.64 -7.09
N GLY A 61 -5.31 -6.89 -6.62
CA GLY A 61 -6.10 -7.92 -7.29
C GLY A 61 -5.61 -8.21 -8.70
N VAL A 62 -4.30 -8.12 -8.96
CA VAL A 62 -3.70 -8.33 -10.28
C VAL A 62 -2.52 -9.30 -10.21
N ILE A 63 -2.52 -10.27 -11.12
CA ILE A 63 -1.44 -11.23 -11.30
C ILE A 63 -0.54 -10.72 -12.42
N GLY A 64 0.68 -10.31 -12.03
CA GLY A 64 1.68 -9.84 -12.97
C GLY A 64 2.26 -10.95 -13.86
N PRO A 65 2.74 -10.62 -15.07
CA PRO A 65 3.30 -11.59 -15.99
C PRO A 65 4.68 -12.10 -15.53
N THR A 66 5.00 -13.33 -15.93
CA THR A 66 6.36 -13.88 -15.95
C THR A 66 7.06 -13.33 -17.19
N TYR A 67 8.06 -12.48 -16.95
CA TYR A 67 8.76 -11.79 -18.03
C TYR A 67 9.61 -12.75 -18.86
N GLY A 68 9.65 -12.54 -20.18
CA GLY A 68 10.56 -13.26 -21.08
C GLY A 68 10.23 -14.74 -21.33
N LEU A 69 9.13 -15.28 -20.80
CA LEU A 69 8.70 -16.65 -21.06
C LEU A 69 8.19 -16.79 -22.51
N LYS A 70 8.99 -17.40 -23.39
CA LYS A 70 8.64 -17.67 -24.80
C LYS A 70 8.24 -19.13 -25.04
N GLN A 71 9.02 -20.05 -24.48
CA GLN A 71 8.78 -21.48 -24.56
C GLN A 71 9.00 -22.07 -23.17
N LEU A 72 8.05 -22.87 -22.71
CA LEU A 72 8.18 -23.58 -21.44
C LEU A 72 9.18 -24.73 -21.59
N ASN A 73 9.92 -25.01 -20.52
CA ASN A 73 10.80 -26.19 -20.48
C ASN A 73 9.95 -27.46 -20.74
N PRO A 74 10.28 -28.30 -21.74
CA PRO A 74 9.50 -29.50 -22.07
C PRO A 74 9.36 -30.52 -20.94
N ALA A 75 10.23 -30.47 -19.92
CA ALA A 75 10.12 -31.31 -18.74
C ALA A 75 8.99 -30.86 -17.78
N ILE A 76 8.43 -29.66 -17.97
CA ILE A 76 7.28 -29.16 -17.21
C ILE A 76 6.00 -29.52 -17.97
N LYS A 77 5.26 -30.50 -17.46
CA LYS A 77 4.00 -30.96 -18.07
C LYS A 77 2.82 -30.08 -17.64
N ALA A 78 2.82 -28.81 -18.05
CA ALA A 78 1.90 -27.79 -17.52
C ALA A 78 0.42 -28.20 -17.57
N GLU A 79 -0.04 -28.72 -18.71
CA GLU A 79 -1.43 -29.18 -18.89
C GLU A 79 -1.75 -30.36 -17.95
N ASP A 80 -0.94 -31.43 -17.98
CA ASP A 80 -1.11 -32.62 -17.11
C ASP A 80 -1.02 -32.27 -15.62
N TRP A 81 -0.25 -31.24 -15.28
CA TRP A 81 0.01 -30.82 -13.90
C TRP A 81 -0.94 -29.72 -13.42
N ASN A 82 -1.91 -29.33 -14.25
CA ASN A 82 -2.86 -28.27 -13.94
C ASN A 82 -2.16 -26.96 -13.50
N LEU A 83 -1.08 -26.61 -14.20
CA LEU A 83 -0.28 -25.41 -13.97
C LEU A 83 -0.46 -24.43 -15.13
N GLU A 84 -0.52 -23.14 -14.82
CA GLU A 84 -0.49 -22.10 -15.84
C GLU A 84 0.53 -21.01 -15.49
N PHE A 85 1.21 -20.49 -16.52
CA PHE A 85 2.25 -19.48 -16.37
C PHE A 85 1.79 -18.18 -17.04
N PRO A 86 1.41 -17.13 -16.28
CA PRO A 86 0.89 -15.91 -16.86
C PRO A 86 1.98 -15.17 -17.65
N THR A 87 1.78 -14.94 -18.94
CA THR A 87 2.68 -14.15 -19.81
C THR A 87 2.17 -12.73 -20.05
N ARG A 88 0.96 -12.42 -19.57
CA ARG A 88 0.33 -11.10 -19.58
C ARG A 88 -0.26 -10.83 -18.20
N SER A 89 -0.42 -9.54 -17.89
CA SER A 89 -1.14 -9.13 -16.68
C SER A 89 -2.58 -9.62 -16.75
N ARG A 90 -3.12 -10.10 -15.63
CA ARG A 90 -4.50 -10.58 -15.53
C ARG A 90 -5.11 -10.13 -14.23
N GLU A 91 -6.38 -9.76 -14.27
CA GLU A 91 -7.16 -9.52 -13.06
C GLU A 91 -7.32 -10.82 -12.29
N TRP A 92 -7.17 -10.73 -10.97
CA TRP A 92 -7.41 -11.83 -10.06
C TRP A 92 -8.89 -11.82 -9.70
N THR A 93 -9.56 -12.94 -10.00
CA THR A 93 -10.97 -13.15 -9.68
C THR A 93 -11.32 -12.72 -8.24
N PRO A 94 -12.51 -12.12 -8.03
CA PRO A 94 -13.00 -11.75 -6.70
C PRO A 94 -13.10 -12.96 -5.77
N GLY A 95 -13.10 -12.72 -4.46
CA GLY A 95 -13.10 -13.74 -3.41
C GLY A 95 -11.74 -13.85 -2.70
N LEU A 96 -11.60 -14.83 -1.79
CA LEU A 96 -10.37 -15.02 -1.02
C LEU A 96 -9.17 -15.26 -1.96
N ARG A 97 -8.26 -14.29 -2.02
CA ARG A 97 -7.02 -14.39 -2.80
C ARG A 97 -5.93 -14.87 -1.86
N ARG A 98 -5.28 -15.95 -2.27
CA ARG A 98 -4.18 -16.58 -1.52
C ARG A 98 -2.99 -16.82 -2.43
N ILE A 99 -1.80 -16.48 -1.96
CA ILE A 99 -0.55 -16.70 -2.67
C ILE A 99 0.46 -17.46 -1.82
N SER A 100 1.01 -18.52 -2.39
CA SER A 100 2.11 -19.28 -1.81
C SER A 100 3.45 -18.79 -2.37
N ILE A 101 4.45 -18.67 -1.50
CA ILE A 101 5.82 -18.27 -1.84
C ILE A 101 6.78 -19.38 -1.44
N ASN A 102 7.58 -19.86 -2.39
CA ASN A 102 8.58 -20.92 -2.19
C ASN A 102 9.99 -20.36 -2.22
N ARG A 103 10.87 -20.78 -1.31
CA ARG A 103 12.31 -20.47 -1.35
C ARG A 103 13.15 -21.68 -0.96
N PHE A 104 14.08 -22.06 -1.84
CA PHE A 104 14.98 -23.18 -1.62
C PHE A 104 16.41 -22.64 -1.59
N GLY A 105 17.02 -22.65 -0.41
CA GLY A 105 18.40 -22.23 -0.24
C GLY A 105 19.35 -23.29 -0.78
N TYR A 106 20.45 -22.86 -1.40
CA TYR A 106 21.47 -23.78 -1.93
C TYR A 106 22.02 -24.73 -0.86
N GLY A 107 22.13 -24.28 0.39
CA GLY A 107 22.52 -25.11 1.54
C GLY A 107 21.47 -26.13 2.01
N GLY A 108 20.36 -26.29 1.29
CA GLY A 108 19.30 -27.26 1.60
C GLY A 108 18.20 -26.75 2.54
N ALA A 109 18.35 -25.55 3.11
CA ALA A 109 17.32 -24.93 3.93
C ALA A 109 16.17 -24.40 3.05
N ASN A 110 14.96 -24.89 3.30
CA ASN A 110 13.77 -24.54 2.52
C ASN A 110 12.80 -23.71 3.38
N ALA A 111 12.15 -22.73 2.76
CA ALA A 111 11.13 -21.91 3.38
C ALA A 111 9.90 -21.80 2.47
N HIS A 112 8.72 -21.79 3.09
CA HIS A 112 7.44 -21.61 2.44
C HIS A 112 6.57 -20.69 3.29
N CYS A 113 5.87 -19.74 2.66
CA CYS A 113 4.84 -18.97 3.33
C CYS A 113 3.61 -18.79 2.45
N ILE A 114 2.48 -18.59 3.11
CA ILE A 114 1.17 -18.39 2.49
C ILE A 114 0.66 -17.04 2.97
N LEU A 115 0.19 -16.21 2.05
CA LEU A 115 -0.44 -14.93 2.34
C LEU A 115 -1.87 -14.92 1.82
N ASP A 116 -2.76 -14.35 2.61
CA ASP A 116 -4.13 -13.99 2.23
C ASP A 116 -4.21 -12.50 1.97
N ASP A 117 -5.16 -12.09 1.12
CA ASP A 117 -5.51 -10.68 1.06
C ASP A 117 -6.17 -10.21 2.36
N ALA A 118 -5.97 -8.93 2.69
CA ALA A 118 -6.39 -8.39 3.97
C ALA A 118 -7.93 -8.32 4.11
N LEU A 119 -8.65 -7.89 3.06
CA LEU A 119 -10.11 -7.73 3.12
C LEU A 119 -10.82 -9.05 3.48
N HIS A 120 -10.54 -10.11 2.72
CA HIS A 120 -11.21 -11.39 2.94
C HIS A 120 -10.74 -12.05 4.23
N TYR A 121 -9.47 -11.89 4.60
CA TYR A 121 -8.98 -12.39 5.89
C TYR A 121 -9.71 -11.72 7.05
N LEU A 122 -9.79 -10.39 7.08
CA LEU A 122 -10.48 -9.63 8.12
C LEU A 122 -11.96 -10.01 8.20
N THR A 123 -12.65 -10.03 7.05
CA THR A 123 -14.08 -10.36 6.96
C THR A 123 -14.36 -11.78 7.46
N THR A 124 -13.57 -12.77 7.04
CA THR A 124 -13.76 -14.19 7.41
C THR A 124 -13.57 -14.42 8.91
N HIS A 125 -12.76 -13.59 9.57
CA HIS A 125 -12.45 -13.72 11.00
C HIS A 125 -13.19 -12.71 11.89
N GLY A 126 -14.09 -11.89 11.33
CA GLY A 126 -14.80 -10.85 12.08
C GLY A 126 -13.87 -9.82 12.72
N LEU A 127 -12.75 -9.50 12.04
CA LEU A 127 -11.77 -8.53 12.49
C LEU A 127 -11.94 -7.21 11.74
N GLU A 128 -11.62 -6.11 12.42
CA GLU A 128 -11.60 -4.77 11.81
C GLU A 128 -10.15 -4.32 11.59
N GLY A 129 -9.90 -3.70 10.43
CA GLY A 129 -8.59 -3.18 10.10
C GLY A 129 -8.62 -2.32 8.84
N HIS A 130 -7.71 -1.36 8.75
CA HIS A 130 -7.50 -0.61 7.52
C HIS A 130 -6.75 -1.47 6.52
N HIS A 131 -7.27 -1.56 5.29
CA HIS A 131 -6.62 -2.23 4.18
C HIS A 131 -6.77 -1.41 2.89
N ILE A 132 -5.97 -1.76 1.88
CA ILE A 132 -6.05 -1.19 0.53
C ILE A 132 -6.36 -2.24 -0.54
N THR A 133 -6.77 -3.45 -0.12
CA THR A 133 -7.23 -4.50 -1.04
C THR A 133 -8.36 -3.99 -1.92
N VAL A 134 -8.15 -4.01 -3.24
CA VAL A 134 -9.15 -3.71 -4.26
C VAL A 134 -10.09 -4.90 -4.37
N ASP A 135 -11.35 -4.69 -4.01
CA ASP A 135 -12.41 -5.60 -4.41
C ASP A 135 -12.87 -5.20 -5.81
N ASN A 136 -12.90 -6.13 -6.75
CA ASN A 136 -13.28 -5.85 -8.15
C ASN A 136 -14.79 -5.56 -8.30
N SER A 137 -15.49 -5.27 -7.20
CA SER A 137 -16.80 -4.64 -7.14
C SER A 137 -16.79 -3.15 -7.53
N GLY A 138 -15.61 -2.57 -7.81
CA GLY A 138 -15.46 -1.20 -8.33
C GLY A 138 -15.28 -0.13 -7.24
N LEU A 139 -15.15 -0.55 -5.98
CA LEU A 139 -14.93 0.34 -4.84
C LEU A 139 -13.43 0.40 -4.50
N ASN A 140 -12.73 1.40 -5.05
CA ASN A 140 -11.43 1.82 -4.55
C ASN A 140 -11.66 2.66 -3.30
N THR A 141 -11.57 2.01 -2.16
CA THR A 141 -11.93 2.64 -0.90
C THR A 141 -10.97 2.13 0.13
N ILE A 142 -10.37 3.08 0.84
CA ILE A 142 -9.85 2.87 2.18
C ILE A 142 -11.08 2.53 3.04
N HIS A 143 -11.62 1.32 2.87
CA HIS A 143 -12.73 0.83 3.66
C HIS A 143 -12.11 0.24 4.92
N SER A 144 -12.29 0.92 6.05
CA SER A 144 -12.56 0.18 7.28
C SER A 144 -13.84 -0.60 7.02
N TYR A 145 -13.78 -1.93 7.01
CA TYR A 145 -14.97 -2.76 7.04
C TYR A 145 -15.78 -2.37 8.29
N GLN A 146 -16.84 -1.57 8.11
CA GLN A 146 -17.85 -1.35 9.13
C GLN A 146 -18.93 -2.38 8.88
N GLN A 147 -19.10 -3.31 9.83
CA GLN A 147 -20.23 -4.20 9.83
C GLN A 147 -21.49 -3.33 9.95
N GLU A 148 -22.40 -3.38 8.96
CA GLU A 148 -23.74 -2.81 9.08
C GLU A 148 -24.47 -3.52 10.22
N THR A 149 -24.21 -3.06 11.44
CA THR A 149 -25.12 -3.27 12.56
C THR A 149 -26.27 -2.31 12.31
N GLN A 150 -27.42 -2.88 11.96
CA GLN A 150 -28.70 -2.19 11.92
C GLN A 150 -29.03 -1.65 13.33
N SER A 151 -28.48 -0.49 13.67
CA SER A 151 -29.05 0.40 14.67
C SER A 151 -29.54 1.63 13.93
N SER A 152 -30.85 1.63 13.69
CA SER A 152 -31.60 2.78 13.18
C SER A 152 -31.50 3.93 14.19
N GLU A 153 -30.46 4.75 14.08
CA GLU A 153 -30.47 6.09 14.65
C GLU A 153 -30.65 7.09 13.52
N THR A 154 -31.80 7.74 13.56
CA THR A 154 -32.26 8.76 12.63
C THR A 154 -31.37 9.99 12.76
N ALA A 155 -30.28 10.06 11.98
CA ALA A 155 -29.47 11.27 11.90
C ALA A 155 -30.12 12.29 10.95
N MET A 156 -31.15 12.97 11.45
CA MET A 156 -31.47 14.32 10.97
C MET A 156 -30.38 15.28 11.45
N ALA A 157 -29.47 15.68 10.56
CA ALA A 157 -28.77 16.96 10.66
C ALA A 157 -28.15 17.38 9.31
N SER A 158 -28.75 18.40 8.72
CA SER A 158 -28.12 19.33 7.77
C SER A 158 -26.99 20.13 8.40
N SER A 159 -25.85 20.32 7.73
CA SER A 159 -25.12 21.59 7.73
C SER A 159 -24.05 21.56 6.64
N SER A 160 -23.87 22.66 5.90
CA SER A 160 -22.63 22.86 5.16
C SER A 160 -21.51 22.98 6.19
N SER A 161 -20.78 21.90 6.47
CA SER A 161 -19.65 21.96 7.40
C SER A 161 -18.65 22.94 6.82
N ALA A 162 -18.43 24.07 7.50
CA ALA A 162 -17.39 25.02 7.11
C ALA A 162 -16.06 24.27 6.98
N LEU A 163 -15.35 24.50 5.87
CA LEU A 163 -14.06 23.88 5.60
C LEU A 163 -13.10 24.17 6.77
N MET A 164 -12.78 23.14 7.58
CA MET A 164 -11.94 23.33 8.75
C MET A 164 -10.46 23.34 8.36
N PRO A 165 -9.72 24.43 8.62
CA PRO A 165 -8.29 24.48 8.34
C PRO A 165 -7.52 23.52 9.24
N ARG A 166 -6.58 22.78 8.65
CA ARG A 166 -5.71 21.80 9.32
C ARG A 166 -4.25 22.16 9.11
N ALA A 167 -3.41 21.82 10.10
CA ALA A 167 -1.97 22.03 10.02
C ALA A 167 -1.25 20.78 9.48
N PHE A 168 -0.54 20.94 8.36
CA PHE A 168 0.26 19.91 7.72
C PHE A 168 1.74 20.16 8.04
N ILE A 169 2.26 19.37 8.97
CA ILE A 169 3.61 19.55 9.52
C ILE A 169 4.62 18.82 8.64
N LEU A 170 5.59 19.57 8.13
CA LEU A 170 6.72 19.04 7.36
C LEU A 170 7.98 19.22 8.19
N SER A 171 8.81 18.18 8.33
CA SER A 171 10.08 18.32 9.03
C SER A 171 11.17 17.42 8.46
N SER A 172 12.42 17.89 8.57
CA SER A 172 13.61 17.22 8.04
C SER A 172 14.83 17.50 8.93
N PRO A 173 15.84 16.62 8.96
CA PRO A 173 17.11 16.91 9.64
C PRO A 173 17.88 18.07 8.98
N GLU A 174 17.60 18.36 7.71
CA GLU A 174 18.22 19.44 6.92
C GLU A 174 17.21 20.50 6.48
N LYS A 175 17.64 21.76 6.39
CA LYS A 175 16.82 22.90 5.91
C LYS A 175 16.25 22.64 4.51
N SER A 176 17.10 22.22 3.56
CA SER A 176 16.70 21.95 2.18
C SER A 176 15.79 20.72 2.05
N GLY A 177 15.84 19.79 3.00
CA GLY A 177 14.99 18.60 3.00
C GLY A 177 13.51 18.91 3.26
N VAL A 178 13.18 20.02 3.95
CA VAL A 178 11.78 20.45 4.10
C VAL A 178 11.15 20.75 2.73
N ALA A 179 11.90 21.42 1.85
CA ALA A 179 11.44 21.70 0.48
C ALA A 179 11.27 20.41 -0.34
N ARG A 180 12.17 19.41 -0.18
CA ARG A 180 12.05 18.11 -0.86
C ARG A 180 10.79 17.34 -0.41
N ILE A 181 10.49 17.35 0.89
CA ILE A 181 9.28 16.73 1.44
C ILE A 181 8.03 17.45 0.92
N ALA A 182 8.02 18.79 0.93
CA ALA A 182 6.90 19.58 0.41
C ALA A 182 6.61 19.27 -1.07
N THR A 183 7.65 19.21 -1.91
CA THR A 183 7.52 18.83 -3.33
C THR A 183 7.03 17.38 -3.50
N SER A 184 7.51 16.45 -2.67
CA SER A 184 7.04 15.06 -2.71
C SER A 184 5.56 14.95 -2.32
N LEU A 185 5.13 15.72 -1.32
CA LEU A 185 3.74 15.79 -0.91
C LEU A 185 2.85 16.44 -1.99
N GLU A 186 3.32 17.50 -2.64
CA GLU A 186 2.61 18.13 -3.76
C GLU A 186 2.41 17.14 -4.91
N ASN A 187 3.46 16.41 -5.30
CA ASN A 187 3.37 15.38 -6.33
C ASN A 187 2.40 14.26 -5.94
N TYR A 188 2.43 13.82 -4.68
CA TYR A 188 1.49 12.86 -4.15
C TYR A 188 0.05 13.35 -4.26
N LEU A 189 -0.23 14.57 -3.79
CA LEU A 189 -1.57 15.20 -3.86
C LEU A 189 -2.07 15.36 -5.30
N ALA A 190 -1.17 15.54 -6.27
CA ALA A 190 -1.55 15.59 -7.69
C ALA A 190 -1.89 14.22 -8.28
N SER A 191 -1.35 13.14 -7.71
CA SER A 191 -1.54 11.76 -8.19
C SER A 191 -2.64 10.98 -7.48
N VAL A 192 -3.03 11.39 -6.26
CA VAL A 192 -3.98 10.64 -5.44
C VAL A 192 -5.40 10.83 -5.97
N PRO A 193 -6.12 9.75 -6.32
CA PRO A 193 -7.53 9.84 -6.64
C PRO A 193 -8.31 10.00 -5.34
N VAL A 194 -8.81 11.20 -5.08
CA VAL A 194 -9.73 11.46 -3.96
C VAL A 194 -11.15 11.51 -4.52
N SER A 195 -12.00 10.56 -4.11
CA SER A 195 -13.40 10.53 -4.52
C SER A 195 -14.15 11.79 -4.09
N ALA A 196 -15.11 12.22 -4.91
CA ALA A 196 -15.96 13.37 -4.58
C ALA A 196 -16.63 13.17 -3.20
N GLY A 197 -16.56 14.20 -2.34
CA GLY A 197 -17.09 14.16 -0.97
C GLY A 197 -16.20 13.48 0.08
N LYS A 198 -15.04 12.93 -0.30
CA LYS A 198 -14.07 12.31 0.64
C LYS A 198 -12.84 13.16 0.94
N GLU A 199 -12.78 14.38 0.39
CA GLU A 199 -11.65 15.29 0.55
C GLU A 199 -11.39 15.68 2.01
N ASP A 200 -12.44 15.99 2.77
CA ASP A 200 -12.29 16.41 4.16
C ASP A 200 -11.72 15.29 5.05
N GLU A 201 -12.24 14.07 4.88
CA GLU A 201 -11.77 12.86 5.56
C GLU A 201 -10.29 12.58 5.22
N PHE A 202 -9.94 12.66 3.94
CA PHE A 202 -8.57 12.49 3.46
C PHE A 202 -7.62 13.51 4.08
N LEU A 203 -7.97 14.79 4.08
CA LEU A 203 -7.15 15.85 4.67
C LEU A 203 -6.99 15.67 6.19
N CYS A 204 -8.03 15.19 6.88
CA CYS A 204 -7.96 14.85 8.29
C CYS A 204 -6.95 13.73 8.57
N GLN A 205 -7.04 12.63 7.81
CA GLN A 205 -6.13 11.49 7.94
C GLN A 205 -4.69 11.85 7.56
N LEU A 206 -4.50 12.68 6.53
CA LEU A 206 -3.20 13.15 6.11
C LEU A 206 -2.56 14.06 7.17
N ALA A 207 -3.30 15.04 7.70
CA ALA A 207 -2.82 15.91 8.77
C ALA A 207 -2.43 15.09 10.01
N HIS A 208 -3.28 14.14 10.42
CA HIS A 208 -2.99 13.20 11.50
C HIS A 208 -1.71 12.38 11.24
N THR A 209 -1.56 11.85 10.02
CA THR A 209 -0.38 11.06 9.63
C THR A 209 0.91 11.89 9.69
N LEU A 210 0.90 13.11 9.16
CA LEU A 210 2.05 14.01 9.19
C LEU A 210 2.39 14.48 10.62
N ALA A 211 1.37 14.70 11.45
CA ALA A 211 1.57 15.20 12.81
C ALA A 211 1.99 14.12 13.81
N LEU A 212 1.48 12.90 13.69
CA LEU A 212 1.61 11.85 14.71
C LEU A 212 2.31 10.57 14.24
N LYS A 213 2.41 10.32 12.92
CA LYS A 213 3.01 9.10 12.36
C LYS A 213 4.30 9.39 11.59
N ARG A 214 4.95 10.53 11.88
CA ARG A 214 6.24 10.94 11.32
C ARG A 214 7.15 11.47 12.42
N THR A 215 8.45 11.26 12.26
CA THR A 215 9.47 11.84 13.13
C THR A 215 9.43 13.37 13.04
N LYS A 216 9.53 14.05 14.17
CA LYS A 216 9.57 15.52 14.26
C LYS A 216 11.02 15.98 14.34
N PHE A 217 11.55 16.52 13.25
CA PHE A 217 12.91 17.05 13.18
C PHE A 217 13.00 18.54 13.52
N LEU A 218 14.23 19.06 13.62
CA LEU A 218 14.52 20.45 13.98
C LEU A 218 14.09 21.43 12.88
N TRP A 219 14.41 21.16 11.61
CA TRP A 219 13.92 22.01 10.53
C TRP A 219 12.49 21.63 10.23
N CYS A 220 11.57 22.58 10.38
CA CYS A 220 10.16 22.36 10.12
C CYS A 220 9.52 23.51 9.36
N SER A 221 8.41 23.20 8.71
CA SER A 221 7.49 24.15 8.13
C SER A 221 6.07 23.63 8.29
N VAL A 222 5.09 24.53 8.29
CA VAL A 222 3.68 24.18 8.44
C VAL A 222 2.91 24.82 7.30
N ALA A 223 2.21 24.02 6.52
CA ALA A 223 1.17 24.50 5.62
C ALA A 223 -0.17 24.37 6.35
N VAL A 224 -0.95 25.45 6.44
CA VAL A 224 -2.33 25.40 6.95
C VAL A 224 -3.24 25.39 5.76
N ALA A 225 -4.18 24.45 5.69
CA ALA A 225 -5.10 24.38 4.56
C ALA A 225 -6.44 23.74 4.92
N SER A 226 -7.47 24.13 4.17
CA SER A 226 -8.84 23.62 4.35
C SER A 226 -9.34 22.79 3.16
N SER A 227 -8.62 22.80 2.04
CA SER A 227 -8.83 21.96 0.85
C SER A 227 -7.49 21.50 0.26
N ILE A 228 -7.50 20.52 -0.64
CA ILE A 228 -6.33 20.04 -1.39
C ILE A 228 -5.75 21.17 -2.25
N GLY A 229 -6.61 21.98 -2.89
CA GLY A 229 -6.18 23.12 -3.71
C GLY A 229 -5.45 24.18 -2.87
N ASP A 230 -6.00 24.50 -1.70
CA ASP A 230 -5.40 25.40 -0.72
C ASP A 230 -4.07 24.83 -0.18
N LEU A 231 -4.04 23.53 0.13
CA LEU A 231 -2.83 22.84 0.58
C LEU A 231 -1.71 22.92 -0.45
N ARG A 232 -2.00 22.65 -1.73
CA ARG A 232 -1.00 22.75 -2.80
C ARG A 232 -0.43 24.16 -2.92
N THR A 233 -1.28 25.18 -2.80
CA THR A 233 -0.85 26.58 -2.81
C THR A 233 0.05 26.89 -1.61
N ASN A 234 -0.37 26.48 -0.41
CA ASN A 234 0.34 26.83 0.82
C ASN A 234 1.62 26.00 1.03
N LEU A 235 1.75 24.85 0.37
CA LEU A 235 3.01 24.11 0.30
C LEU A 235 4.12 24.91 -0.40
N ALA A 236 3.79 25.82 -1.33
CA ALA A 236 4.79 26.68 -1.97
C ALA A 236 5.44 27.65 -0.96
N LEU A 237 4.64 28.23 -0.06
CA LEU A 237 5.16 29.04 1.05
C LEU A 237 5.96 28.18 2.03
N ALA A 238 5.47 26.98 2.33
CA ALA A 238 6.13 26.07 3.25
C ALA A 238 7.55 25.66 2.78
N LYS A 239 7.79 25.62 1.46
CA LYS A 239 9.11 25.33 0.86
C LYS A 239 10.17 26.38 1.18
N THR A 240 9.79 27.66 1.22
CA THR A 240 10.74 28.78 1.21
C THR A 240 11.07 29.31 2.60
N GLN A 241 10.24 29.02 3.60
CA GLN A 241 10.39 29.54 4.96
C GLN A 241 10.50 28.46 6.05
N PRO A 242 11.42 27.46 5.94
CA PRO A 242 11.63 26.51 7.02
C PRO A 242 12.30 27.18 8.23
N VAL A 243 11.75 26.92 9.41
CA VAL A 243 12.26 27.40 10.69
C VAL A 243 13.00 26.27 11.40
N LYS A 244 14.11 26.59 12.08
CA LYS A 244 14.83 25.64 12.94
C LYS A 244 14.25 25.74 14.35
N ARG A 245 13.56 24.68 14.80
CA ARG A 245 13.08 24.56 16.18
C ARG A 245 14.25 24.52 17.15
N THR A 246 14.15 25.29 18.22
CA THR A 246 14.99 25.14 19.40
C THR A 246 14.41 24.05 20.30
N LYS A 247 15.27 23.34 21.03
CA LYS A 247 14.84 22.21 21.89
C LYS A 247 14.03 22.64 23.12
N SER A 248 14.18 23.90 23.55
CA SER A 248 13.50 24.47 24.71
C SER A 248 13.11 25.91 24.39
N SER A 249 11.86 26.24 24.65
CA SER A 249 11.34 27.60 24.63
C SER A 249 10.28 27.70 25.72
N GLU A 250 10.39 28.70 26.58
CA GLU A 250 9.36 29.02 27.56
C GLU A 250 8.16 29.63 26.84
N LEU A 251 6.96 29.15 27.16
CA LEU A 251 5.72 29.64 26.59
C LEU A 251 5.16 30.72 27.51
N VAL A 252 5.07 31.95 27.03
CA VAL A 252 4.49 33.08 27.77
C VAL A 252 3.23 33.53 27.07
N PHE A 253 2.12 33.59 27.80
CA PHE A 253 0.87 34.16 27.31
C PHE A 253 0.79 35.63 27.74
N VAL A 254 0.66 36.54 26.77
CA VAL A 254 0.53 37.98 27.00
C VAL A 254 -0.92 38.39 26.77
N PHE A 255 -1.58 38.86 27.82
CA PHE A 255 -2.96 39.33 27.77
C PHE A 255 -2.96 40.85 27.59
N THR A 256 -3.53 41.33 26.49
CA THR A 256 -3.62 42.76 26.19
C THR A 256 -4.74 43.43 26.99
N GLY A 257 -4.61 44.74 27.19
CA GLY A 257 -5.64 45.57 27.81
C GLY A 257 -6.71 46.05 26.83
N GLN A 258 -7.41 47.12 27.20
CA GLN A 258 -8.45 47.77 26.40
C GLN A 258 -7.87 48.35 25.08
N GLY A 259 -8.58 48.17 23.96
CA GLY A 259 -8.17 48.66 22.63
C GLY A 259 -7.90 47.58 21.57
N ALA A 260 -7.95 46.30 21.94
CA ALA A 260 -7.76 45.16 21.03
C ALA A 260 -9.07 44.58 20.47
N GLN A 261 -10.22 45.15 20.83
CA GLN A 261 -11.51 44.79 20.26
C GLN A 261 -11.59 45.19 18.78
N TRP A 262 -12.23 44.36 17.96
CA TRP A 262 -12.50 44.58 16.54
C TRP A 262 -14.00 44.58 16.27
#